data_AF-A0A8B6EXL7-F1
#
_entry.id   AF-A0A8B6EXL7-F1
#
_cell.length_a   1.000
_cell.length_b   1.000
_cell.length_c   1.000
_cell.angle_alpha   90.00
_cell.angle_beta   90.00
_cell.angle_gamma   90.00
#
_symmetry.space_group_name_H-M   'P 1'
#
loop_
_entity.id
_entity.type
_entity.pdbx_description
1 polymer ?
#
loop_
_entity_poly.entity_id
_entity_poly.type
_entity_poly.pdbx_seq_one_letter_code
_entity_poly.pdbx_strand_id
1 'polypeptide(L)'
;MTFNAQNPNTSNLNWFSKNNLYQSNFVDLTPCSTTNYFSAEGESIQDVVSRRFYISQQHLGCPNDFGWLCIAEKPDVCNWAQFSKYPVFMYTKQGRSWNRDAATADTLVISVSVDLL
;
A
#
# COMPACT_ATOMS: atom_id res chain seq x y z
N MET A 1 2.71 -1.00 10.31
CA MET A 1 1.78 -2.14 10.17
C MET A 1 2.52 -3.40 10.60
N THR A 2 1.81 -4.37 11.16
CA THR A 2 2.35 -5.69 11.50
C THR A 2 1.48 -6.75 10.83
N PHE A 3 2.12 -7.84 10.40
CA PHE A 3 1.47 -8.94 9.68
C PHE A 3 1.71 -10.25 10.40
N ASN A 4 0.67 -11.08 10.54
CA ASN A 4 0.76 -12.39 11.18
C ASN A 4 1.29 -13.43 10.20
N ALA A 5 2.57 -13.77 10.32
CA ALA A 5 3.22 -14.79 9.49
C ALA A 5 2.83 -16.23 9.85
N GLN A 6 2.18 -16.46 11.00
CA GLN A 6 1.77 -17.80 11.45
C GLN A 6 0.41 -18.24 10.87
N ASN A 7 -0.28 -17.38 10.12
CA ASN A 7 -1.50 -17.78 9.42
C ASN A 7 -1.17 -18.92 8.43
N PRO A 8 -1.83 -20.09 8.50
CA PRO A 8 -1.47 -21.28 7.71
C PRO A 8 -1.40 -21.09 6.19
N ASN A 9 -2.09 -20.07 5.66
CA ASN A 9 -2.11 -19.77 4.23
C ASN A 9 -1.09 -18.70 3.81
N THR A 10 -0.18 -18.32 4.72
CA THR A 10 0.88 -17.35 4.44
C THR A 10 1.98 -17.96 3.59
N SER A 11 2.42 -17.23 2.57
CA SER A 11 3.54 -17.56 1.70
C SER A 11 4.50 -16.37 1.58
N ASN A 12 5.66 -16.62 0.97
CA ASN A 12 6.61 -15.57 0.61
C ASN A 12 6.03 -14.52 -0.35
N LEU A 13 4.90 -14.81 -1.01
CA LEU A 13 4.25 -13.90 -1.95
C LEU A 13 3.08 -13.12 -1.33
N ASN A 14 2.41 -13.65 -0.30
CA ASN A 14 1.18 -13.07 0.24
C ASN A 14 1.26 -12.62 1.71
N TRP A 15 2.44 -12.67 2.33
CA TRP A 15 2.64 -12.18 3.70
C TRP A 15 2.17 -10.72 3.85
N PHE A 16 2.41 -9.90 2.82
CA PHE A 16 1.83 -8.56 2.68
C PHE A 16 0.45 -8.70 2.01
N SER A 17 -0.57 -9.01 2.80
CA SER A 17 -1.95 -9.07 2.35
C SER A 17 -2.92 -8.70 3.46
N LYS A 18 -4.15 -8.35 3.08
CA LYS A 18 -5.22 -8.04 4.03
C LYS A 18 -5.48 -9.17 5.04
N ASN A 19 -5.44 -10.42 4.59
CA ASN A 19 -5.71 -11.60 5.44
C ASN A 19 -4.64 -11.81 6.51
N ASN A 20 -3.45 -11.25 6.30
CA ASN A 20 -2.34 -11.32 7.24
C ASN A 20 -2.18 -10.02 8.03
N LEU A 21 -2.94 -8.97 7.75
CA LEU A 21 -2.86 -7.71 8.51
C LEU A 21 -3.30 -7.96 9.96
N TYR A 22 -2.36 -7.81 10.89
CA TYR A 22 -2.65 -7.89 12.32
C TYR A 22 -2.98 -6.51 12.90
N GLN A 23 -2.12 -5.52 12.64
CA GLN A 23 -2.33 -4.15 13.10
C GLN A 23 -1.84 -3.13 12.07
N SER A 24 -2.52 -1.99 12.01
CA SER A 24 -2.16 -0.84 11.20
C SER A 24 -2.02 0.43 12.04
N ASN A 25 -1.21 1.37 11.54
CA ASN A 25 -1.08 2.72 12.10
C ASN A 25 -1.90 3.74 11.29
N PHE A 26 -2.53 3.34 10.18
CA PHE A 26 -3.49 4.18 9.47
C PHE A 26 -4.81 4.18 10.23
N VAL A 27 -5.44 5.35 10.33
CA VAL A 27 -6.62 5.58 11.19
C VAL A 27 -7.84 4.74 10.81
N ASP A 28 -7.99 4.35 9.54
CA ASP A 28 -9.16 3.65 9.00
C ASP A 28 -8.83 2.37 8.21
N LEU A 29 -7.57 1.90 8.27
CA LEU A 29 -7.18 0.60 7.71
C LEU A 29 -7.22 -0.48 8.79
N THR A 30 -8.21 -1.36 8.71
CA THR A 30 -8.40 -2.48 9.63
C THR A 30 -8.47 -3.79 8.85
N PRO A 31 -8.36 -4.95 9.52
CA PRO A 31 -8.61 -6.24 8.88
C PRO A 31 -10.01 -6.36 8.23
N CYS A 32 -10.97 -5.53 8.63
CA CYS A 32 -12.32 -5.48 8.05
C CYS A 32 -12.45 -4.51 6.86
N SER A 33 -11.53 -3.56 6.67
CA SER A 33 -11.62 -2.51 5.63
C SER A 33 -11.65 -3.09 4.22
N THR A 34 -12.55 -2.63 3.35
CA THR A 34 -12.61 -3.11 1.95
C THR A 34 -11.40 -2.62 1.15
N THR A 35 -10.87 -3.46 0.27
CA THR A 35 -9.71 -3.14 -0.57
C THR A 35 -9.86 -3.77 -1.95
N ASN A 36 -9.57 -3.03 -3.01
CA ASN A 36 -9.41 -3.57 -4.35
C ASN A 36 -7.97 -4.07 -4.61
N TYR A 37 -6.98 -3.49 -3.93
CA TYR A 37 -5.61 -3.99 -3.90
C TYR A 37 -5.06 -4.01 -2.48
N PHE A 38 -4.41 -5.11 -2.11
CA PHE A 38 -3.60 -5.23 -0.89
C PHE A 38 -2.55 -6.32 -1.12
N SER A 39 -1.50 -5.99 -1.86
CA SER A 39 -0.43 -6.94 -2.22
C SER A 39 0.90 -6.26 -2.48
N ALA A 40 1.99 -7.01 -2.31
CA ALA A 40 3.33 -6.53 -2.65
C ALA A 40 3.49 -6.31 -4.17
N GLU A 41 2.90 -7.20 -4.97
CA GLU A 41 2.87 -7.09 -6.43
C GLU A 41 2.11 -5.84 -6.90
N GLY A 42 1.01 -5.51 -6.21
CA GLY A 42 0.19 -4.32 -6.45
C GLY A 42 -0.45 -4.28 -7.84
N GLU A 43 -0.41 -3.12 -8.49
CA GLU A 43 -1.02 -2.88 -9.80
C GLU A 43 0.06 -2.44 -10.80
N SER A 44 0.19 -3.18 -11.90
CA SER A 44 1.15 -2.84 -12.96
C SER A 44 0.50 -3.02 -14.32
N ILE A 45 0.31 -1.90 -15.01
CA ILE A 45 -0.20 -1.86 -16.38
C ILE A 45 0.89 -1.20 -17.23
N GLN A 46 1.32 -1.91 -18.28
CA GLN A 46 2.38 -1.45 -19.17
C GLN A 46 2.05 -0.03 -19.68
N ASP A 47 3.04 0.87 -19.57
CA ASP A 47 2.93 2.29 -19.95
C ASP A 47 1.82 3.13 -19.29
N VAL A 48 1.10 2.60 -18.29
CA VAL A 48 0.02 3.31 -17.58
C VAL A 48 0.34 3.53 -16.10
N VAL A 49 0.52 2.46 -15.30
CA VAL A 49 0.83 2.56 -13.86
C VAL A 49 1.80 1.47 -13.42
N SER A 50 2.56 1.73 -12.36
CA SER A 50 3.31 0.68 -11.66
C SER A 50 3.38 1.03 -10.17
N ARG A 51 2.51 0.37 -9.39
CA ARG A 51 2.24 0.58 -7.98
C ARG A 51 2.57 -0.70 -7.22
N ARG A 52 3.67 -0.74 -6.47
CA ARG A 52 4.09 -1.89 -5.64
C ARG A 52 3.77 -1.66 -4.18
N PHE A 53 3.76 -2.72 -3.37
CA PHE A 53 3.37 -2.67 -1.96
C PHE A 53 2.12 -1.81 -1.76
N TYR A 54 1.10 -2.17 -2.52
CA TYR A 54 -0.02 -1.29 -2.82
C TYR A 54 -1.21 -1.67 -1.97
N ILE A 55 -1.69 -0.71 -1.19
CA ILE A 55 -2.91 -0.82 -0.38
C ILE A 55 -3.89 0.23 -0.89
N SER A 56 -4.93 -0.22 -1.57
CA SER A 56 -5.96 0.60 -2.17
C SER A 56 -7.35 0.11 -1.77
N GLN A 57 -8.21 1.06 -1.49
CA GLN A 57 -9.61 0.81 -1.23
C GLN A 57 -10.38 0.62 -2.54
N GLN A 58 -10.24 1.56 -3.47
CA GLN A 58 -11.05 1.62 -4.68
C GLN A 58 -10.40 2.50 -5.77
N HIS A 59 -10.81 2.25 -7.01
CA HIS A 59 -10.52 3.06 -8.19
C HIS A 59 -11.81 3.53 -8.85
N LEU A 60 -12.11 4.83 -8.74
CA LEU A 60 -13.28 5.47 -9.37
C LEU A 60 -12.85 6.72 -10.16
N GLY A 61 -11.67 6.63 -10.77
CA GLY A 61 -10.95 7.72 -11.41
C GLY A 61 -10.06 8.48 -10.42
N CYS A 62 -9.00 9.11 -10.93
CA CYS A 62 -7.95 9.71 -10.10
C CYS A 62 -8.44 10.57 -8.94
N PRO A 63 -9.45 11.46 -9.07
CA PRO A 63 -9.97 12.25 -7.94
C PRO A 63 -10.56 11.43 -6.80
N ASN A 64 -11.06 10.23 -7.10
CA ASN A 64 -11.75 9.32 -6.20
C ASN A 64 -10.95 8.03 -5.92
N ASP A 65 -9.65 8.03 -6.24
CA ASP A 65 -8.74 6.98 -5.83
C ASP A 65 -8.47 7.11 -4.33
N PHE A 66 -8.78 6.04 -3.59
CA PHE A 66 -8.56 5.97 -2.16
C PHE A 66 -7.65 4.80 -1.82
N GLY A 67 -6.65 5.02 -0.98
CA GLY A 67 -5.66 4.03 -0.55
C GLY A 67 -4.79 4.57 0.57
N TRP A 68 -3.80 3.77 0.97
CA TRP A 68 -2.99 4.04 2.17
C TRP A 68 -1.49 3.97 1.94
N LEU A 69 -1.02 3.04 1.11
CA LEU A 69 0.40 2.84 0.82
C LEU A 69 0.59 2.52 -0.66
N CYS A 70 1.61 3.12 -1.27
CA CYS A 70 2.01 2.83 -2.65
C CYS A 70 3.51 3.08 -2.81
N ILE A 71 4.22 2.15 -3.45
CA ILE A 71 5.53 2.41 -4.04
C ILE A 71 5.31 2.64 -5.52
N ALA A 72 5.35 3.89 -5.96
CA ALA A 72 5.27 4.21 -7.38
C ALA A 72 6.65 3.95 -8.02
N GLU A 73 6.71 3.11 -9.05
CA GLU A 73 7.98 2.78 -9.76
C GLU A 73 8.18 3.61 -11.03
N LYS A 74 7.12 4.25 -11.53
CA LYS A 74 7.14 5.09 -12.74
C LYS A 74 6.02 6.15 -12.68
N PRO A 75 6.00 7.14 -13.61
CA PRO A 75 4.87 8.05 -13.77
C PRO A 75 3.53 7.34 -13.88
N ASP A 76 2.59 7.77 -13.05
CA ASP A 76 1.21 7.31 -13.05
C ASP A 76 0.36 8.19 -13.97
N VAL A 77 -0.74 7.63 -14.50
CA VAL A 77 -1.77 8.43 -15.19
C VAL A 77 -2.42 9.45 -14.26
N CYS A 78 -2.40 9.20 -12.96
CA CYS A 78 -2.94 10.08 -11.95
C CYS A 78 -1.90 11.08 -11.44
N ASN A 79 -2.27 12.36 -11.44
CA ASN A 79 -1.41 13.46 -10.97
C ASN A 79 -0.91 13.27 -9.53
N TRP A 80 -1.65 12.56 -8.69
CA TRP A 80 -1.22 12.28 -7.31
C TRP A 80 0.04 11.40 -7.23
N ALA A 81 0.42 10.70 -8.30
CA ALA A 81 1.65 9.89 -8.40
C ALA A 81 2.59 10.30 -9.55
N GLN A 82 2.59 11.59 -9.91
CA GLN A 82 3.57 12.17 -10.84
C GLN A 82 4.71 12.88 -10.10
N PHE A 83 5.92 12.38 -10.26
CA PHE A 83 7.13 12.85 -9.58
C PHE A 83 8.29 12.99 -10.56
N SER A 84 9.31 13.74 -10.16
CA SER A 84 10.52 13.94 -10.96
C SER A 84 11.52 12.77 -10.89
N LYS A 85 11.39 11.88 -9.89
CA LYS A 85 12.28 10.75 -9.65
C LYS A 85 11.49 9.57 -9.10
N TYR A 86 11.92 8.36 -9.43
CA TYR A 86 11.31 7.10 -9.01
C TYR A 86 12.40 6.10 -8.56
N PRO A 87 12.08 5.14 -7.67
CA PRO A 87 10.77 4.92 -7.05
C PRO A 87 10.43 5.99 -5.98
N VAL A 88 9.14 6.15 -5.68
CA VAL A 88 8.64 7.02 -4.60
C VAL A 88 7.79 6.22 -3.63
N PHE A 89 8.12 6.30 -2.34
CA PHE A 89 7.32 5.69 -1.28
C PHE A 89 6.25 6.68 -0.85
N MET A 90 5.00 6.35 -1.14
CA MET A 90 3.83 7.18 -0.86
C MET A 90 2.95 6.56 0.22
N TYR A 91 2.35 7.42 1.03
CA TYR A 91 1.35 7.03 2.02
C TYR A 91 0.34 8.16 2.26
N THR A 92 -0.80 7.84 2.88
CA THR A 92 -1.79 8.86 3.31
C THR A 92 -1.67 9.18 4.80
N LYS A 93 -1.72 10.48 5.15
CA LYS A 93 -1.48 10.95 6.53
C LYS A 93 -2.66 10.82 7.49
N GLN A 94 -3.86 11.21 7.08
CA GLN A 94 -5.02 11.38 7.99
C GLN A 94 -6.30 10.71 7.51
N GLY A 95 -6.20 9.92 6.45
CA GLY A 95 -7.33 9.23 5.85
C GLY A 95 -6.81 8.32 4.76
N ARG A 96 -7.54 8.29 3.66
CA ARG A 96 -7.24 7.42 2.52
C ARG A 96 -7.31 8.13 1.18
N SER A 97 -7.40 9.46 1.13
CA SER A 97 -7.51 10.14 -0.16
C SER A 97 -6.14 10.48 -0.74
N TRP A 98 -5.78 9.90 -1.88
CA TRP A 98 -4.52 10.23 -2.55
C TRP A 98 -4.44 11.71 -2.95
N ASN A 99 -5.56 12.35 -3.29
CA ASN A 99 -5.55 13.76 -3.69
C ASN A 99 -5.49 14.75 -2.52
N ARG A 100 -5.83 14.32 -1.31
CA ARG A 100 -5.87 15.22 -0.12
C ARG A 100 -4.80 14.90 0.91
N ASP A 101 -4.52 13.61 1.10
CA ASP A 101 -3.78 13.11 2.24
C ASP A 101 -2.40 12.55 1.86
N ALA A 102 -2.08 12.48 0.57
CA ALA A 102 -0.84 11.88 0.09
C ALA A 102 0.40 12.63 0.57
N ALA A 103 1.41 11.85 0.94
CA ALA A 103 2.73 12.31 1.28
C ALA A 103 3.77 11.28 0.84
N THR A 104 5.02 11.69 0.79
CA THR A 104 6.16 10.83 0.49
C THR A 104 6.95 10.52 1.76
N ALA A 105 7.51 9.32 1.83
CA ALA A 105 8.43 8.89 2.87
C ALA A 105 9.85 8.76 2.32
N ASP A 106 10.85 9.08 3.14
CA ASP A 106 12.27 8.92 2.77
C ASP A 106 12.74 7.47 2.89
N THR A 107 12.10 6.68 3.77
CA THR A 107 12.50 5.30 4.08
C THR A 107 11.29 4.38 4.20
N LEU A 108 11.41 3.18 3.64
CA LEU A 108 10.53 2.04 3.93
C LEU A 108 11.33 0.99 4.71
N VAL A 109 10.83 0.59 5.87
CA VAL A 109 11.47 -0.43 6.72
C VAL A 109 10.57 -1.66 6.78
N ILE A 110 11.14 -2.82 6.47
CA ILE A 110 10.54 -4.14 6.69
C ILE A 110 11.43 -4.85 7.70
N SER A 111 10.87 -5.17 8.86
CA SER A 111 11.57 -5.84 9.95
C SER A 111 10.90 -7.17 10.27
N VAL A 112 11.70 -8.18 10.62
CA VAL A 112 11.24 -9.47 11.14
C VAL A 112 11.50 -9.50 12.63
N SER A 113 10.46 -9.79 13.40
CA SER A 113 10.55 -10.00 14.85
C SER A 113 10.25 -11.46 15.15
N VAL A 114 10.99 -12.03 16.10
CA VAL A 114 10.73 -13.37 16.63
C VAL A 114 10.22 -13.24 18.05
N ASP A 115 9.10 -13.87 18.35
CA ASP A 115 8.65 -14.02 19.72
C ASP A 115 9.61 -14.98 20.42
N LEU A 116 10.35 -14.48 21.41
CA LEU A 116 11.14 -15.33 22.29
C LEU A 116 10.16 -16.04 23.22
N LEU A 117 10.07 -17.36 23.07
CA LEU A 117 9.32 -18.25 23.96
C LEU A 117 9.83 -18.15 25.40
#